data_AF-A0A7Y6RAQ2-F1
#
_entry.id   AF-A0A7Y6RAQ2-F1
#
_cell.length_a   1.000
_cell.length_b   1.000
_cell.length_c   1.000
_cell.angle_alpha   90.00
_cell.angle_beta   90.00
_cell.angle_gamma   90.00
#
_symmetry.space_group_name_H-M   'P 1'
#
loop_
_entity.id
_entity.type
_entity.pdbx_description
1 polymer ?
#
loop_
_entity_poly.entity_id
_entity_poly.type
_entity_poly.pdbx_seq_one_letter_code
_entity_poly.pdbx_strand_id
1 'polypeptide(L)' 'MTMPSERTRSVIQTREFLIELSRNTNFPETTRRQAKQLLRHYPSQIEMLDAGQLEEHLTDGTIFQPIFSSAIERL' A
#
# COMPACT_ATOMS: atom_id res chain seq x y z
N MET A 1 11.29 14.45 -2.85
CA MET A 1 10.70 13.34 -3.63
C MET A 1 10.45 12.19 -2.65
N THR A 2 9.31 11.53 -2.72
CA THR A 2 9.03 10.33 -1.92
C THR A 2 9.71 9.12 -2.55
N MET A 3 10.51 8.41 -1.78
CA MET A 3 11.22 7.20 -2.18
C MET A 3 10.23 6.07 -2.52
N PRO A 4 10.60 5.12 -3.38
CA PRO A 4 9.73 3.97 -3.71
C PRO A 4 9.34 3.17 -2.46
N SER A 5 10.24 3.01 -1.49
CA SER A 5 9.96 2.38 -0.19
C SER A 5 8.94 3.16 0.64
N GLU A 6 9.02 4.50 0.66
CA GLU A 6 8.05 5.36 1.34
C GLU A 6 6.66 5.26 0.69
N ARG A 7 6.59 5.17 -0.65
CA ARG A 7 5.35 4.92 -1.39
C ARG A 7 4.76 3.54 -1.09
N THR A 8 5.57 2.48 -1.13
CA THR A 8 5.14 1.13 -0.73
C THR A 8 4.54 1.15 0.67
N ARG A 9 5.27 1.74 1.65
CA ARG A 9 4.81 1.86 3.03
C ARG A 9 3.48 2.62 3.14
N SER A 10 3.34 3.74 2.42
CA SER A 10 2.12 4.56 2.44
C SER A 10 0.88 3.80 1.96
N VAL A 11 1.00 2.99 0.90
CA VAL A 11 -0.12 2.17 0.39
C VAL A 11 -0.51 1.10 1.42
N ILE A 12 0.47 0.43 2.02
CA ILE A 12 0.24 -0.60 3.06
C ILE A 12 -0.44 0.01 4.29
N GLN A 13 0.08 1.13 4.80
CA GLN A 13 -0.49 1.82 5.95
C GLN A 13 -1.91 2.31 5.68
N THR A 14 -2.18 2.79 4.47
CA THR A 14 -3.54 3.20 4.10
C THR A 14 -4.49 2.01 4.14
N ARG A 15 -4.06 0.83 3.68
CA ARG A 15 -4.86 -0.39 3.80
C ARG A 15 -5.15 -0.75 5.26
N GLU A 16 -4.15 -0.70 6.13
CA GLU A 16 -4.30 -0.96 7.57
C GLU A 16 -5.26 0.04 8.23
N PHE A 17 -5.11 1.32 7.93
CA PHE A 17 -6.01 2.38 8.37
C PHE A 17 -7.45 2.13 7.91
N LEU A 18 -7.67 1.73 6.64
CA LEU A 18 -9.00 1.41 6.14
C LEU A 18 -9.62 0.20 6.84
N ILE A 19 -8.82 -0.80 7.23
CA ILE A 19 -9.29 -1.92 8.04
C ILE A 19 -9.76 -1.42 9.40
N GLU A 20 -8.94 -0.64 10.09
CA GLU A 20 -9.27 -0.09 11.40
C GLU A 20 -10.55 0.76 11.33
N LEU A 21 -10.60 1.69 10.38
CA LEU A 21 -11.73 2.58 10.16
C LEU A 21 -13.02 1.80 9.86
N SER A 22 -12.94 0.71 9.07
CA SER A 22 -14.11 -0.11 8.75
C SER A 22 -14.70 -0.86 9.96
N ARG A 23 -13.91 -1.08 11.01
CA ARG A 23 -14.29 -1.83 12.22
C ARG A 23 -14.62 -0.93 13.40
N ASN A 24 -14.16 0.32 13.38
CA ASN A 24 -14.29 1.24 14.50
C ASN A 24 -15.73 1.75 14.68
N THR A 25 -16.41 1.29 15.74
CA THR A 25 -17.82 1.61 16.05
C THR A 25 -18.08 3.06 16.46
N ASN A 26 -17.04 3.85 16.67
CA ASN A 26 -17.18 5.27 16.99
C ASN A 26 -17.50 6.13 15.76
N PHE A 27 -17.34 5.58 14.54
CA PHE A 27 -17.68 6.27 13.30
C PHE A 27 -19.06 5.88 12.76
N PRO A 28 -19.74 6.78 12.03
CA PRO A 28 -21.00 6.49 11.35
C PRO A 28 -20.90 5.26 10.44
N GLU A 29 -22.00 4.52 10.32
CA GLU A 29 -22.07 3.33 9.45
C GLU A 29 -21.69 3.65 7.99
N THR A 30 -22.08 4.83 7.51
CA THR A 30 -21.74 5.32 6.17
C THR A 30 -20.23 5.37 5.94
N THR A 31 -19.47 5.94 6.89
CA THR A 31 -18.00 6.03 6.85
C THR A 31 -17.36 4.64 6.86
N ARG A 32 -17.82 3.75 7.76
CA ARG A 32 -17.29 2.37 7.84
C ARG A 32 -17.54 1.59 6.55
N ARG A 33 -18.72 1.77 5.95
CA ARG A 33 -19.09 1.14 4.67
C ARG A 33 -18.23 1.65 3.51
N GLN A 34 -17.97 2.96 3.45
CA GLN A 34 -17.05 3.55 2.48
C GLN A 34 -15.63 2.99 2.64
N ALA A 35 -15.10 2.91 3.87
CA ALA A 35 -13.79 2.31 4.13
C ALA A 35 -13.73 0.85 3.63
N LYS A 36 -14.79 0.06 3.89
CA LYS A 36 -14.91 -1.32 3.39
C LYS A 36 -15.04 -1.42 1.86
N GLN A 37 -15.57 -0.40 1.19
CA GLN A 37 -15.60 -0.34 -0.28
C GLN A 37 -14.20 -0.06 -0.83
N LEU A 38 -13.51 0.94 -0.29
CA LEU A 38 -12.15 1.30 -0.71
C LEU A 38 -11.16 0.15 -0.48
N LEU A 39 -11.27 -0.56 0.65
CA LEU A 39 -10.38 -1.67 1.02
C LEU A 39 -10.27 -2.76 -0.05
N ARG A 40 -11.30 -2.94 -0.90
CA ARG A 40 -11.34 -3.92 -2.00
C ARG A 40 -10.35 -3.61 -3.13
N HIS A 41 -9.89 -2.37 -3.18
CA HIS A 41 -8.99 -1.86 -4.21
C HIS A 41 -7.58 -1.58 -3.66
N TYR A 42 -7.37 -1.78 -2.36
CA TYR A 42 -6.07 -1.59 -1.73
C TYR A 42 -5.33 -2.93 -1.64
N PRO A 43 -4.14 -3.03 -2.25
CA PRO A 43 -3.34 -4.25 -2.25
C PRO A 43 -2.83 -4.57 -0.84
N SER A 44 -2.80 -5.86 -0.51
CA SER A 44 -2.16 -6.39 0.68
C SER A 44 -0.64 -6.11 0.67
N GLN A 45 -0.01 -6.26 1.85
CA GLN A 45 1.44 -6.14 1.96
C GLN A 45 2.18 -7.10 1.02
N ILE A 46 1.68 -8.33 0.86
CA ILE A 46 2.29 -9.33 -0.03
C ILE A 46 2.20 -8.86 -1.48
N GLU A 47 1.01 -8.46 -1.94
CA GLU A 47 0.82 -7.94 -3.31
C GLU A 47 1.70 -6.71 -3.59
N MET A 48 1.89 -5.84 -2.59
CA MET A 48 2.79 -4.68 -2.71
C MET A 48 4.27 -5.08 -2.80
N LEU A 49 4.70 -6.08 -2.03
CA LEU A 49 6.07 -6.58 -2.08
C LEU A 49 6.35 -7.26 -3.43
N ASP A 50 5.42 -8.09 -3.90
CA ASP A 50 5.53 -8.76 -5.20
C ASP A 50 5.58 -7.74 -6.35
N ALA A 51 4.74 -6.71 -6.31
CA ALA A 51 4.77 -5.61 -7.28
C ALA A 51 6.10 -4.85 -7.24
N GLY A 52 6.61 -4.53 -6.05
CA GLY A 52 7.92 -3.90 -5.88
C GLY A 52 9.06 -4.73 -6.45
N GLN A 53 9.08 -6.04 -6.19
CA GLN A 53 10.10 -6.95 -6.74
C GLN A 53 10.05 -6.99 -8.27
N LEU A 54 8.85 -7.06 -8.84
CA LEU A 54 8.67 -7.06 -10.29
C LEU A 54 9.15 -5.76 -10.92
N GLU A 55 8.79 -4.60 -10.36
CA GLU A 55 9.23 -3.30 -10.88
C GLU A 55 10.75 -3.11 -10.75
N GLU A 56 11.34 -3.49 -9.62
CA GLU A 56 12.80 -3.47 -9.44
C GLU A 56 13.49 -4.34 -10.49
N HIS A 57 12.98 -5.55 -10.75
CA HIS A 57 13.51 -6.44 -11.79
C HIS A 57 13.38 -5.85 -13.20
N LEU A 58 12.26 -5.20 -13.52
CA LEU A 58 12.01 -4.61 -14.84
C LEU A 58 12.80 -3.31 -15.08
N THR A 59 13.20 -2.62 -14.02
CA THR A 59 13.92 -1.34 -14.10
C THR A 59 15.43 -1.49 -13.93
N ASP A 60 15.91 -2.65 -13.49
CA ASP A 60 17.33 -2.94 -13.34
C ASP A 60 18.10 -2.74 -14.67
N GLY A 61 19.21 -2.01 -14.59
CA GLY A 61 20.01 -1.63 -15.75
C GLY A 61 19.37 -0.62 -16.71
N THR A 62 18.17 -0.10 -16.41
CA THR A 62 17.50 0.93 -17.21
C THR A 62 17.68 2.34 -16.62
N ILE A 63 17.22 3.36 -17.34
CA ILE A 63 17.14 4.74 -16.83
C ILE A 63 15.87 5.01 -16.00
N PHE A 64 14.94 4.04 -15.94
CA PHE A 64 13.69 4.18 -15.19
C PHE A 64 13.90 3.81 -13.73
N GLN A 65 13.21 4.51 -12.84
CA GLN A 65 13.20 4.19 -11.41
C GLN A 65 11.90 3.45 -11.07
N PRO A 66 11.96 2.44 -10.18
CA PRO A 66 10.76 1.74 -9.76
C PRO A 66 9.82 2.67 -8.99
N ILE A 67 8.52 2.46 -9.14
CA ILE A 67 7.50 3.21 -8.42
C ILE A 67 7.31 2.64 -7.01
N PHE A 68 7.38 1.33 -6.87
CA PHE A 68 7.34 0.65 -5.58
C PHE A 68 8.65 -0.07 -5.31
N SER A 69 8.96 -0.25 -4.04
CA SER A 69 10.10 -1.08 -3.62
C SER A 69 9.63 -2.29 -2.83
N SER A 70 10.35 -3.39 -3.00
CA SER A 70 10.25 -4.59 -2.15
C SER A 70 10.99 -4.43 -0.82
N ALA A 71 11.88 -3.44 -0.70
CA ALA A 71 12.58 -3.12 0.53
C ALA A 71 11.64 -2.34 1.48
N ILE A 72 10.97 -3.07 2.36
CA ILE A 72 10.33 -2.48 3.53
C ILE A 72 11.35 -2.50 4.67
N GLU A 73 11.89 -1.34 5.03
CA GLU A 73 12.59 -1.19 6.30
C GLU A 73 11.65 -1.66 7.42
N ARG A 74 12.07 -2.67 8.18
CA ARG A 74 11.30 -3.18 9.32
C ARG A 74 10.94 -2.01 10.22
N LEU A 75 9.65 -1.91 10.56
CA LEU A 75 9.11 -0.94 11.51
C LEU A 75 9.76 -1.10 12.89
#